data_AF-A0A0G1SZJ9-F1
#
_entry.id   AF-A0A0G1SZJ9-F1
#
_cell.length_a   1.000
_cell.length_b   1.000
_cell.length_c   1.000
_cell.angle_alpha   90.00
_cell.angle_beta   90.00
_cell.angle_gamma   90.00
#
_symmetry.space_group_name_H-M   'P 1'
#
loop_
_entity.id
_entity.type
_entity.pdbx_description
1 polymer ?
#
loop_
_entity_poly.entity_id
_entity_poly.type
_entity_poly.pdbx_seq_one_letter_code
_entity_poly.pdbx_strand_id
1 'polypeptide(L)'
;MNAKNYLKAYSQKANKFLDLFFLKKKALAKKIDPDLGKILQVFLDSSKGGKRARGALTVLGYESSGGKNFEAILPVSCGIEMFHNFLLIHDDIIDKDRLRRGKPTVHTVYAKKRGEHYGNSKAIIIGDVGAFLAYELLLSSNFSEERTLEAVTKLNEFLLKTGYGQLLDIDYDFKKQISWEEILKVRTYKTAYYTIVMPLTVGAILAGA
;
A
#
# COMPACT_ATOMS: atom_id res chain seq x y z
N MET A 1 24.55 -8.50 7.09
CA MET A 1 23.95 -7.18 6.82
C MET A 1 22.93 -6.87 7.92
N ASN A 2 22.88 -5.67 8.49
CA ASN A 2 21.87 -5.33 9.52
C ASN A 2 20.53 -4.88 8.88
N ALA A 3 19.45 -4.87 9.67
CA ALA A 3 18.10 -4.56 9.19
C ALA A 3 17.98 -3.17 8.53
N LYS A 4 18.70 -2.17 9.06
CA LYS A 4 18.69 -0.80 8.51
C LYS A 4 19.30 -0.76 7.10
N ASN A 5 20.39 -1.47 6.88
CA ASN A 5 21.04 -1.56 5.57
C ASN A 5 20.20 -2.38 4.58
N TYR A 6 19.55 -3.46 5.04
CA TYR A 6 18.60 -4.23 4.21
C TYR A 6 17.48 -3.35 3.70
N LEU A 7 16.79 -2.63 4.60
CA LEU A 7 15.69 -1.73 4.23
C LEU A 7 16.13 -0.62 3.28
N LYS A 8 17.33 -0.06 3.48
CA LYS A 8 17.88 0.98 2.60
C LYS A 8 18.13 0.44 1.19
N ALA A 9 18.74 -0.75 1.08
CA ALA A 9 19.01 -1.39 -0.21
C ALA A 9 17.71 -1.74 -0.95
N TYR A 10 16.74 -2.34 -0.24
CA TYR A 10 15.41 -2.61 -0.79
C TYR A 10 14.73 -1.33 -1.28
N SER A 11 14.68 -0.29 -0.44
CA SER A 11 14.01 0.97 -0.75
C SER A 11 14.58 1.63 -2.01
N GLN A 12 15.90 1.57 -2.22
CA GLN A 12 16.52 2.10 -3.44
C GLN A 12 16.03 1.38 -4.70
N LYS A 13 15.99 0.05 -4.67
CA LYS A 13 15.48 -0.75 -5.80
C LYS A 13 13.99 -0.53 -6.04
N ALA A 14 13.18 -0.55 -4.99
CA ALA A 14 11.74 -0.33 -5.06
C ALA A 14 11.40 1.08 -5.60
N ASN A 15 12.09 2.13 -5.14
CA ASN A 15 11.87 3.48 -5.65
C ASN A 15 12.20 3.58 -7.14
N LYS A 16 13.34 3.02 -7.58
CA LYS A 16 13.71 3.00 -9.01
C LYS A 16 12.67 2.25 -9.85
N PHE A 17 12.20 1.10 -9.36
CA PHE A 17 11.16 0.32 -10.05
C PHE A 17 9.85 1.11 -10.17
N LEU A 18 9.38 1.70 -9.06
CA LEU A 18 8.15 2.50 -9.04
C LEU A 18 8.27 3.72 -9.95
N ASP A 19 9.40 4.43 -9.97
CA ASP A 19 9.60 5.58 -10.86
C ASP A 19 9.43 5.18 -12.34
N LEU A 20 9.97 4.04 -12.76
CA LEU A 20 9.81 3.51 -14.12
C LEU A 20 8.38 3.03 -14.40
N PHE A 21 7.75 2.34 -13.45
CA PHE A 21 6.36 1.91 -13.57
C PHE A 21 5.43 3.10 -13.75
N PHE A 22 5.54 4.12 -12.89
CA PHE A 22 4.73 5.32 -12.95
C PHE A 22 5.06 6.19 -14.17
N LEU A 23 6.29 6.16 -14.70
CA LEU A 23 6.61 6.82 -15.98
C LEU A 23 5.73 6.26 -17.12
N LYS A 24 5.62 4.93 -17.23
CA LYS A 24 4.78 4.26 -18.22
C LYS A 24 3.29 4.57 -17.99
N LYS A 25 2.82 4.48 -16.75
CA LYS A 25 1.41 4.75 -16.41
C LYS A 25 1.00 6.19 -16.68
N LYS A 26 1.86 7.15 -16.36
CA LYS A 26 1.64 8.56 -16.72
C LYS A 26 1.55 8.77 -18.22
N ALA A 27 2.38 8.11 -19.02
CA ALA A 27 2.32 8.22 -20.47
C ALA A 27 0.98 7.69 -21.04
N LEU A 28 0.47 6.57 -20.49
CA LEU A 28 -0.85 6.04 -20.88
C LEU A 28 -1.98 6.96 -20.44
N ALA A 29 -1.95 7.44 -19.19
CA ALA A 29 -2.97 8.34 -18.67
C ALA A 29 -3.07 9.64 -19.47
N LYS A 30 -1.94 10.19 -19.93
CA LYS A 30 -1.88 11.39 -20.78
C LYS A 30 -2.56 11.22 -22.14
N LYS A 31 -2.74 9.99 -22.63
CA LYS A 31 -3.48 9.72 -23.87
C LYS A 31 -4.99 9.89 -23.68
N ILE A 32 -5.49 9.72 -22.45
CA ILE A 32 -6.89 9.93 -22.09
C ILE A 32 -7.12 11.42 -21.82
N ASP A 33 -6.31 11.99 -20.91
CA ASP A 33 -6.32 13.42 -20.61
C ASP A 33 -4.95 13.87 -20.05
N PRO A 34 -4.40 15.03 -20.49
CA PRO A 34 -3.08 15.50 -20.10
C PRO A 34 -2.86 15.64 -18.59
N ASP A 35 -3.91 15.97 -17.82
CA ASP A 35 -3.83 16.21 -16.38
C ASP A 35 -3.80 14.91 -15.55
N LEU A 36 -4.25 13.77 -16.08
CA LEU A 36 -4.21 12.49 -15.36
C LEU A 36 -2.77 12.04 -15.04
N GLY A 37 -1.80 12.42 -15.88
CA GLY A 37 -0.39 12.20 -15.58
C GLY A 37 0.08 12.92 -14.30
N LYS A 38 -0.51 14.09 -13.98
CA LYS A 38 -0.22 14.82 -12.74
C LYS A 38 -0.84 14.11 -11.53
N ILE A 39 -2.02 13.51 -11.70
CA ILE A 39 -2.71 12.77 -10.63
C ILE A 39 -1.88 11.56 -10.18
N LEU A 40 -1.37 10.77 -11.13
CA LEU A 40 -0.48 9.65 -10.82
C LEU A 40 0.84 10.09 -10.16
N GLN A 41 1.34 11.28 -10.51
CA GLN A 41 2.50 11.86 -9.84
C GLN A 41 2.19 12.19 -8.36
N VAL A 42 1.00 12.73 -8.05
CA VAL A 42 0.58 12.99 -6.67
C VAL A 42 0.53 11.71 -5.84
N PHE A 43 -0.01 10.62 -6.39
CA PHE A 43 -0.01 9.32 -5.70
C PHE A 43 1.42 8.81 -5.45
N LEU A 44 2.29 8.86 -6.46
CA LEU A 44 3.69 8.45 -6.30
C LEU A 44 4.40 9.29 -5.23
N ASP A 45 4.18 10.60 -5.22
CA ASP A 45 4.79 11.51 -4.26
C ASP A 45 4.28 11.32 -2.83
N SER A 46 3.00 10.98 -2.63
CA SER A 46 2.48 10.64 -1.30
C SER A 46 3.12 9.36 -0.72
N SER A 47 3.56 8.45 -1.59
CA SER A 47 4.25 7.23 -1.16
C SER A 47 5.69 7.48 -0.66
N LYS A 48 6.29 8.63 -0.97
CA LYS A 48 7.68 8.95 -0.62
C LYS A 48 7.86 9.17 0.89
N GLY A 49 9.08 8.95 1.37
CA GLY A 49 9.43 9.12 2.79
C GLY A 49 9.00 7.98 3.72
N GLY A 50 8.44 6.90 3.17
CA GLY A 50 8.13 5.68 3.93
C GLY A 50 9.35 4.78 4.11
N LYS A 51 9.35 3.95 5.16
CA LYS A 51 10.41 2.96 5.42
C LYS A 51 10.41 1.77 4.45
N ARG A 52 9.36 1.66 3.62
CA ARG A 52 9.12 0.54 2.69
C ARG A 52 9.19 -0.84 3.37
N ALA A 53 8.72 -0.90 4.62
CA ALA A 53 8.89 -2.07 5.47
C ALA A 53 8.06 -3.27 5.01
N ARG A 54 6.86 -3.04 4.45
CA ARG A 54 5.95 -4.13 4.04
C ARG A 54 6.49 -4.82 2.80
N GLY A 55 6.91 -4.04 1.81
CA GLY A 55 7.56 -4.59 0.63
C GLY A 55 8.83 -5.36 0.99
N ALA A 56 9.65 -4.84 1.91
CA ALA A 56 10.81 -5.57 2.42
C ALA A 56 10.43 -6.89 3.12
N LEU A 57 9.35 -6.90 3.90
CA LEU A 57 8.83 -8.12 4.53
C LEU A 57 8.30 -9.12 3.50
N THR A 58 7.72 -8.67 2.39
CA THR A 58 7.35 -9.55 1.27
C THR A 58 8.56 -10.24 0.68
N VAL A 59 9.64 -9.50 0.43
CA VAL A 59 10.89 -10.09 -0.06
C VAL A 59 11.46 -11.06 0.97
N LEU A 60 11.47 -10.70 2.26
CA LEU A 60 11.96 -11.58 3.31
C LEU A 60 11.15 -12.87 3.42
N GLY A 61 9.81 -12.81 3.32
CA GLY A 61 8.97 -14.01 3.30
C GLY A 61 9.32 -14.93 2.14
N TYR A 62 9.48 -14.35 0.95
CA TYR A 62 9.89 -15.07 -0.25
C TYR A 62 11.28 -15.72 -0.10
N GLU A 63 12.27 -14.96 0.34
CA GLU A 63 13.65 -15.44 0.55
C GLU A 63 13.72 -16.52 1.64
N SER A 64 12.99 -16.34 2.75
CA SER A 64 12.97 -17.30 3.86
C SER A 64 12.30 -18.63 3.52
N SER A 65 11.43 -18.62 2.51
CA SER A 65 10.74 -19.82 1.99
C SER A 65 11.45 -20.43 0.77
N GLY A 66 12.70 -20.03 0.49
CA GLY A 66 13.53 -20.63 -0.57
C GLY A 66 13.47 -19.92 -1.93
N GLY A 67 12.74 -18.81 -2.03
CA GLY A 67 12.72 -17.95 -3.21
C GLY A 67 14.07 -17.28 -3.46
N LYS A 68 14.50 -17.24 -4.73
CA LYS A 68 15.83 -16.72 -5.12
C LYS A 68 15.79 -15.59 -6.14
N ASN A 69 14.67 -15.41 -6.86
CA ASN A 69 14.56 -14.42 -7.92
C ASN A 69 14.01 -13.10 -7.37
N PHE A 70 14.91 -12.19 -6.98
CA PHE A 70 14.53 -10.87 -6.47
C PHE A 70 13.73 -10.05 -7.50
N GLU A 71 14.08 -10.13 -8.78
CA GLU A 71 13.39 -9.37 -9.84
C GLU A 71 11.95 -9.86 -10.06
N ALA A 72 11.66 -11.14 -9.79
CA ALA A 72 10.30 -11.68 -9.85
C ALA A 72 9.42 -11.20 -8.68
N ILE A 73 9.96 -11.12 -7.46
CA ILE A 73 9.20 -10.69 -6.26
C ILE A 73 9.10 -9.15 -6.15
N LEU A 74 9.99 -8.41 -6.81
CA LEU A 74 10.03 -6.95 -6.71
C LEU A 74 8.71 -6.26 -7.09
N PRO A 75 8.02 -6.60 -8.21
CA PRO A 75 6.71 -6.03 -8.54
C PRO A 75 5.67 -6.25 -7.43
N VAL A 76 5.56 -7.48 -6.91
CA VAL A 76 4.63 -7.85 -5.83
C VAL A 76 4.91 -7.03 -4.57
N SER A 77 6.18 -6.95 -4.17
CA SER A 77 6.60 -6.17 -2.99
C SER A 77 6.28 -4.68 -3.13
N CYS A 78 6.41 -4.13 -4.34
CA CYS A 78 6.06 -2.74 -4.65
C CYS A 78 4.53 -2.55 -4.65
N GLY A 79 3.77 -3.53 -5.16
CA GLY A 79 2.30 -3.53 -5.11
C GLY A 79 1.78 -3.50 -3.67
N ILE A 80 2.38 -4.26 -2.75
CA ILE A 80 2.02 -4.22 -1.32
C ILE A 80 2.30 -2.84 -0.69
N GLU A 81 3.38 -2.17 -1.07
CA GLU A 81 3.65 -0.78 -0.66
C GLU A 81 2.65 0.22 -1.26
N MET A 82 2.18 -0.03 -2.48
CA MET A 82 1.12 0.76 -3.10
C MET A 82 -0.22 0.55 -2.40
N PHE A 83 -0.52 -0.68 -1.97
CA PHE A 83 -1.68 -0.93 -1.12
C PHE A 83 -1.62 -0.12 0.16
N HIS A 84 -0.44 -0.06 0.80
CA HIS A 84 -0.28 0.76 2.00
C HIS A 84 -0.51 2.24 1.72
N ASN A 85 -0.01 2.74 0.59
CA ASN A 85 -0.18 4.13 0.24
C ASN A 85 -1.65 4.50 -0.01
N PHE A 86 -2.45 3.65 -0.66
CA PHE A 86 -3.88 3.94 -0.81
C PHE A 86 -4.57 4.00 0.56
N LEU A 87 -4.30 3.03 1.43
CA LEU A 87 -4.91 2.98 2.76
C LEU A 87 -4.62 4.26 3.52
N LEU A 88 -3.38 4.75 3.48
CA LEU A 88 -3.03 6.03 4.12
C LEU A 88 -3.74 7.24 3.52
N ILE A 89 -3.96 7.27 2.20
CA ILE A 89 -4.67 8.38 1.55
C ILE A 89 -6.14 8.41 2.00
N HIS A 90 -6.77 7.26 2.15
CA HIS A 90 -8.14 7.16 2.66
C HIS A 90 -8.21 7.46 4.17
N ASP A 91 -7.29 6.89 4.96
CA ASP A 91 -7.13 7.13 6.41
C ASP A 91 -6.96 8.63 6.70
N ASP A 92 -6.16 9.35 5.89
CA ASP A 92 -6.01 10.81 6.00
C ASP A 92 -7.35 11.56 5.93
N ILE A 93 -8.30 11.09 5.12
CA ILE A 93 -9.62 11.71 4.98
C ILE A 93 -10.50 11.38 6.19
N ILE A 94 -10.49 10.11 6.60
CA ILE A 94 -11.28 9.59 7.72
C ILE A 94 -10.87 10.30 9.01
N ASP A 95 -9.57 10.39 9.25
CA ASP A 95 -8.99 10.98 10.47
C ASP A 95 -8.87 12.51 10.38
N LYS A 96 -9.20 13.10 9.22
CA LYS A 96 -9.10 14.54 8.91
C LYS A 96 -7.68 15.10 9.08
N ASP A 97 -6.68 14.27 8.81
CA ASP A 97 -5.27 14.63 8.90
C ASP A 97 -4.88 15.63 7.79
N ARG A 98 -4.41 16.81 8.18
CA ARG A 98 -3.91 17.80 7.20
C ARG A 98 -2.47 17.57 6.76
N LEU A 99 -1.70 16.82 7.53
CA LEU A 99 -0.29 16.55 7.30
C LEU A 99 0.04 15.07 7.48
N ARG A 100 0.85 14.53 6.57
CA ARG A 100 1.46 13.20 6.69
C ARG A 100 2.96 13.32 6.44
N ARG A 101 3.76 12.85 7.41
CA ARG A 101 5.24 12.93 7.38
C ARG A 101 5.75 14.35 7.08
N GLY A 102 5.11 15.36 7.69
CA GLY A 102 5.45 16.77 7.52
C GLY A 102 5.04 17.40 6.19
N LYS A 103 4.28 16.69 5.34
CA LYS A 103 3.78 17.20 4.05
C LYS A 103 2.25 17.24 4.01
N PRO A 104 1.62 18.16 3.26
CA PRO A 104 0.17 18.17 3.09
C PRO A 104 -0.37 16.84 2.56
N THR A 105 -1.47 16.36 3.13
CA THR A 105 -2.18 15.16 2.66
C THR A 105 -2.84 15.42 1.30
N VAL A 106 -3.14 14.35 0.56
CA VAL A 106 -3.67 14.46 -0.81
C VAL A 106 -4.96 15.28 -0.84
N HIS A 107 -5.88 15.02 0.09
CA HIS A 107 -7.15 15.76 0.15
C HIS A 107 -6.90 17.24 0.48
N THR A 108 -5.97 17.54 1.40
CA THR A 108 -5.63 18.92 1.78
C THR A 108 -5.03 19.71 0.60
N VAL A 109 -4.19 19.07 -0.24
CA VAL A 109 -3.64 19.72 -1.44
C VAL A 109 -4.75 20.17 -2.41
N TYR A 110 -5.74 19.32 -2.63
CA TYR A 110 -6.84 19.61 -3.54
C TYR A 110 -7.93 20.49 -2.92
N ALA A 111 -8.15 20.39 -1.61
CA ALA A 111 -9.11 21.22 -0.88
C ALA A 111 -8.80 22.71 -1.02
N LYS A 112 -7.50 23.09 -1.03
CA LYS A 112 -7.06 24.48 -1.29
C LYS A 112 -7.50 25.05 -2.64
N LYS A 113 -7.87 24.19 -3.61
CA LYS A 113 -8.27 24.62 -4.95
C LYS A 113 -9.76 24.89 -5.07
N ARG A 114 -10.61 24.04 -4.47
CA ARG A 114 -12.07 24.05 -4.67
C ARG A 114 -12.88 23.59 -3.45
N GLY A 115 -12.31 23.65 -2.25
CA GLY A 115 -12.96 23.28 -0.99
C GLY A 115 -12.83 21.81 -0.61
N GLU A 116 -13.20 21.51 0.64
CA GLU A 116 -12.99 20.20 1.29
C GLU A 116 -13.63 19.04 0.52
N HIS A 117 -14.86 19.20 0.02
CA HIS A 117 -15.53 18.15 -0.75
C HIS A 117 -14.73 17.76 -2.00
N TYR A 118 -14.24 18.74 -2.77
CA TYR A 118 -13.39 18.47 -3.94
C TYR A 118 -12.08 17.77 -3.55
N GLY A 119 -11.49 18.16 -2.42
CA GLY A 119 -10.29 17.53 -1.87
C GLY A 119 -10.51 16.05 -1.56
N ASN A 120 -11.55 15.76 -0.79
CA ASN A 120 -11.91 14.42 -0.35
C ASN A 120 -12.28 13.53 -1.54
N SER A 121 -13.15 14.00 -2.45
CA SER A 121 -13.55 13.24 -3.64
C SER A 121 -12.35 12.86 -4.51
N LYS A 122 -11.39 13.79 -4.72
CA LYS A 122 -10.18 13.47 -5.47
C LYS A 122 -9.29 12.48 -4.73
N ALA A 123 -9.10 12.64 -3.43
CA ALA A 123 -8.24 11.77 -2.66
C ALA A 123 -8.79 10.33 -2.59
N ILE A 124 -10.11 10.15 -2.46
CA ILE A 124 -10.77 8.83 -2.54
C ILE A 124 -10.40 8.13 -3.85
N ILE A 125 -10.70 8.76 -4.99
CA ILE A 125 -10.44 8.18 -6.32
C ILE A 125 -8.94 7.96 -6.57
N ILE A 126 -8.08 8.84 -6.07
CA ILE A 126 -6.62 8.66 -6.17
C ILE A 126 -6.16 7.44 -5.38
N GLY A 127 -6.75 7.19 -4.20
CA GLY A 127 -6.54 5.96 -3.45
C GLY A 127 -6.96 4.73 -4.27
N ASP A 128 -8.17 4.75 -4.83
CA ASP A 128 -8.71 3.63 -5.62
C ASP A 128 -7.82 3.28 -6.82
N VAL A 129 -7.38 4.29 -7.58
CA VAL A 129 -6.42 4.13 -8.67
C VAL A 129 -5.12 3.49 -8.17
N GLY A 130 -4.65 3.90 -6.99
CA GLY A 130 -3.50 3.28 -6.33
C GLY A 130 -3.68 1.80 -6.03
N ALA A 131 -4.86 1.41 -5.55
CA ALA A 131 -5.21 0.01 -5.29
C ALA A 131 -5.28 -0.81 -6.60
N PHE A 132 -5.85 -0.26 -7.67
CA PHE A 132 -5.90 -0.96 -8.97
C PHE A 132 -4.52 -1.18 -9.57
N LEU A 133 -3.65 -0.16 -9.50
CA LEU A 133 -2.26 -0.30 -9.94
C LEU A 133 -1.45 -1.27 -9.06
N ALA A 134 -1.79 -1.39 -7.78
CA ALA A 134 -1.18 -2.38 -6.89
C ALA A 134 -1.54 -3.80 -7.33
N TYR A 135 -2.83 -4.08 -7.59
CA TYR A 135 -3.25 -5.37 -8.15
C TYR A 135 -2.57 -5.67 -9.48
N GLU A 136 -2.42 -4.68 -10.35
CA GLU A 136 -1.70 -4.87 -11.61
C GLU A 136 -0.27 -5.38 -11.39
N LEU A 137 0.48 -4.80 -10.45
CA LEU A 137 1.84 -5.24 -10.13
C LEU A 137 1.90 -6.67 -9.58
N LEU A 138 0.86 -7.10 -8.84
CA LEU A 138 0.76 -8.46 -8.33
C LEU A 138 0.47 -9.44 -9.46
N LEU A 139 -0.51 -9.12 -10.31
CA LEU A 139 -0.99 -9.99 -11.39
C LEU A 139 -0.01 -10.05 -12.57
N SER A 140 0.81 -9.02 -12.78
CA SER A 140 1.86 -9.01 -13.81
C SER A 140 3.18 -9.64 -13.34
N SER A 141 3.19 -10.30 -12.17
CA SER A 141 4.40 -10.95 -11.65
C SER A 141 4.68 -12.25 -12.39
N ASN A 142 5.97 -12.61 -12.54
CA ASN A 142 6.38 -13.76 -13.35
C ASN A 142 6.42 -15.08 -12.55
N PHE A 143 5.39 -15.31 -11.73
CA PHE A 143 5.19 -16.57 -10.99
C PHE A 143 4.18 -17.45 -11.71
N SER A 144 4.03 -18.72 -11.28
CA SER A 144 2.99 -19.58 -11.83
C SER A 144 1.60 -19.02 -11.53
N GLU A 145 0.63 -19.31 -12.40
CA GLU A 145 -0.77 -18.87 -12.23
C GLU A 145 -1.35 -19.34 -10.90
N GLU A 146 -1.09 -20.59 -10.52
CA GLU A 146 -1.51 -21.18 -9.24
C GLU A 146 -1.01 -20.38 -8.04
N ARG A 147 0.31 -20.12 -7.96
CA ARG A 147 0.89 -19.36 -6.85
C ARG A 147 0.44 -17.91 -6.84
N THR A 148 0.27 -17.32 -8.01
CA THR A 148 -0.22 -15.94 -8.15
C THR A 148 -1.67 -15.84 -7.65
N LEU A 149 -2.52 -16.78 -8.04
CA LEU A 149 -3.91 -16.86 -7.60
C LEU A 149 -4.01 -17.05 -6.10
N GLU A 150 -3.23 -17.97 -5.53
CA GLU A 150 -3.18 -18.22 -4.10
C GLU A 150 -2.71 -16.97 -3.33
N ALA A 151 -1.62 -16.35 -3.77
CA ALA A 151 -1.07 -15.15 -3.14
C ALA A 151 -2.06 -13.98 -3.16
N VAL A 152 -2.74 -13.75 -4.29
CA VAL A 152 -3.76 -12.69 -4.41
C VAL A 152 -4.98 -12.99 -3.54
N THR A 153 -5.44 -14.24 -3.52
CA THR A 153 -6.55 -14.68 -2.66
C THR A 153 -6.21 -14.43 -1.20
N LYS A 154 -5.01 -14.82 -0.77
CA LYS A 154 -4.58 -14.66 0.61
C LYS A 154 -4.36 -13.19 1.00
N LEU A 155 -3.80 -12.41 0.09
CA LEU A 155 -3.67 -10.96 0.26
C LEU A 155 -5.04 -10.30 0.44
N ASN A 156 -6.04 -10.68 -0.37
CA ASN A 156 -7.38 -10.14 -0.28
C ASN A 156 -8.05 -10.47 1.07
N GLU A 157 -7.86 -11.69 1.59
CA GLU A 157 -8.33 -12.07 2.93
C GLU A 157 -7.78 -11.13 4.01
N PHE A 158 -6.49 -10.78 3.94
CA PHE A 158 -5.87 -9.85 4.88
C PHE A 158 -6.29 -8.40 4.67
N LEU A 159 -6.52 -7.95 3.43
CA LEU A 159 -7.09 -6.63 3.16
C LEU A 159 -8.49 -6.50 3.75
N LEU A 160 -9.34 -7.53 3.62
CA LEU A 160 -10.66 -7.57 4.26
C LEU A 160 -10.55 -7.47 5.78
N LYS A 161 -9.67 -8.25 6.40
CA LYS A 161 -9.38 -8.15 7.85
C LYS A 161 -8.94 -6.73 8.25
N THR A 162 -8.12 -6.09 7.43
CA THR A 162 -7.66 -4.71 7.66
C THR A 162 -8.82 -3.74 7.60
N GLY A 163 -9.70 -3.87 6.61
CA GLY A 163 -10.93 -3.09 6.49
C GLY A 163 -11.86 -3.26 7.69
N TYR A 164 -12.08 -4.49 8.16
CA TYR A 164 -12.84 -4.74 9.39
C TYR A 164 -12.18 -4.10 10.61
N GLY A 165 -10.85 -4.17 10.70
CA GLY A 165 -10.09 -3.46 11.74
C GLY A 165 -10.29 -1.95 11.69
N GLN A 166 -10.32 -1.36 10.50
CA GLN A 166 -10.57 0.08 10.31
C GLN A 166 -11.99 0.47 10.70
N LEU A 167 -13.00 -0.33 10.32
CA LEU A 167 -14.39 -0.07 10.71
C LEU A 167 -14.57 -0.12 12.23
N LEU A 168 -13.96 -1.12 12.89
CA LEU A 168 -13.97 -1.20 14.35
C LEU A 168 -13.28 -0.01 15.01
N ASP A 169 -12.16 0.49 14.44
CA ASP A 169 -11.46 1.67 14.95
C ASP A 169 -12.38 2.90 14.92
N ILE A 170 -13.06 3.13 13.80
CA ILE A 170 -14.04 4.21 13.64
C ILE A 170 -15.19 4.09 14.66
N ASP A 171 -15.77 2.89 14.82
CA ASP A 171 -16.87 2.69 15.77
C ASP A 171 -16.42 2.87 17.22
N TYR A 172 -15.19 2.45 17.54
CA TYR A 172 -14.65 2.50 18.90
C TYR A 172 -14.26 3.92 19.32
N ASP A 173 -13.91 4.79 18.37
CA ASP A 173 -13.68 6.22 18.64
C ASP A 173 -14.89 6.95 19.24
N PHE A 174 -16.11 6.43 19.03
CA PHE A 174 -17.34 6.99 19.61
C PHE A 174 -17.72 6.38 20.98
N LYS A 175 -16.99 5.38 21.47
CA LYS A 175 -17.28 4.77 22.77
C LYS A 175 -16.80 5.65 23.91
N LYS A 176 -17.61 5.74 24.98
CA LYS A 176 -17.22 6.45 26.22
C LYS A 176 -16.10 5.74 26.99
N GLN A 177 -16.04 4.42 26.91
CA GLN A 177 -15.01 3.57 27.52
C GLN A 177 -14.68 2.44 26.55
N ILE A 178 -13.40 2.12 26.43
CA ILE A 178 -12.87 1.07 25.56
C ILE A 178 -12.12 0.04 26.40
N SER A 179 -12.33 -1.24 26.15
CA SER A 179 -11.62 -2.31 26.86
C SER A 179 -10.25 -2.59 26.26
N TRP A 180 -9.36 -3.24 27.02
CA TRP A 180 -8.06 -3.68 26.50
C TRP A 180 -8.20 -4.67 25.36
N GLU A 181 -9.18 -5.58 25.44
CA GLU A 181 -9.48 -6.55 24.39
C GLU A 181 -9.92 -5.86 23.08
N GLU A 182 -10.68 -4.77 23.18
CA GLU A 182 -11.13 -3.97 22.04
C GLU A 182 -9.95 -3.25 21.37
N ILE A 183 -9.07 -2.63 22.15
CA ILE A 183 -7.83 -2.01 21.64
C ILE A 183 -6.97 -3.07 20.94
N LEU A 184 -6.75 -4.22 21.59
CA LEU A 184 -5.94 -5.30 21.03
C LEU A 184 -6.55 -5.85 19.74
N LYS A 185 -7.88 -5.94 19.66
CA LYS A 185 -8.59 -6.39 18.45
C LYS A 185 -8.33 -5.46 17.28
N VAL A 186 -8.48 -4.15 17.46
CA VAL A 186 -8.17 -3.15 16.42
C VAL A 186 -6.70 -3.26 16.01
N ARG A 187 -5.76 -3.27 16.96
CA ARG A 187 -4.32 -3.36 16.64
C ARG A 187 -3.97 -4.63 15.88
N THR A 188 -4.61 -5.75 16.23
CA THR A 188 -4.42 -7.04 15.57
C THR A 188 -4.87 -6.99 14.11
N TYR A 189 -6.10 -6.54 13.86
CA TYR A 189 -6.69 -6.59 12.52
C TYR A 189 -6.30 -5.41 11.62
N LYS A 190 -6.34 -4.17 12.12
CA LYS A 190 -5.94 -2.97 11.37
C LYS A 190 -4.44 -2.95 11.07
N THR A 191 -3.60 -3.44 11.99
CA THR A 191 -2.14 -3.26 11.90
C THR A 191 -1.34 -4.54 11.83
N ALA A 192 -1.47 -5.47 12.77
CA ALA A 192 -0.54 -6.61 12.87
C ALA A 192 -0.63 -7.56 11.66
N TYR A 193 -1.86 -7.99 11.32
CA TYR A 193 -2.10 -8.81 10.15
C TYR A 193 -1.65 -8.12 8.87
N TYR A 194 -2.03 -6.85 8.70
CA TYR A 194 -1.71 -6.08 7.51
C TYR A 194 -0.20 -5.79 7.33
N THR A 195 0.49 -5.47 8.42
CA THR A 195 1.85 -4.92 8.36
C THR A 195 2.91 -6.00 8.37
N ILE A 196 2.66 -7.12 9.07
CA ILE A 196 3.66 -8.17 9.29
C ILE A 196 3.24 -9.47 8.64
N VAL A 197 2.07 -10.00 9.00
CA VAL A 197 1.64 -11.35 8.59
C VAL A 197 1.41 -11.40 7.08
N MET A 198 0.62 -10.48 6.53
CA MET A 198 0.26 -10.48 5.11
C MET A 198 1.48 -10.40 4.18
N PRO A 199 2.42 -9.47 4.35
CA PRO A 199 3.59 -9.42 3.48
C PRO A 199 4.42 -10.71 3.50
N LEU A 200 4.70 -11.24 4.70
CA LEU A 200 5.48 -12.47 4.86
C LEU A 200 4.78 -13.67 4.21
N THR A 201 3.48 -13.84 4.47
CA THR A 201 2.68 -14.93 3.90
C THR A 201 2.62 -14.86 2.37
N VAL A 202 2.38 -13.68 1.80
CA VAL A 202 2.36 -13.51 0.34
C VAL A 202 3.72 -13.85 -0.27
N GLY A 203 4.82 -13.42 0.35
CA GLY A 203 6.16 -13.80 -0.08
C GLY A 203 6.38 -15.31 -0.06
N ALA A 204 6.00 -15.97 1.05
CA ALA A 204 6.16 -17.40 1.24
C ALA A 204 5.39 -18.23 0.20
N ILE A 205 4.13 -17.90 -0.06
CA ILE A 205 3.29 -18.57 -1.08
C ILE A 205 3.96 -18.49 -2.47
N LEU A 206 4.49 -17.33 -2.84
CA LEU A 206 5.15 -17.16 -4.14
C LEU A 206 6.46 -17.96 -4.26
N ALA A 207 7.11 -18.27 -3.14
CA ALA A 207 8.24 -19.19 -3.11
C ALA A 207 7.81 -20.67 -3.25
N GLY A 208 6.53 -20.97 -2.95
CA GLY A 208 5.94 -22.31 -3.03
C GLY A 208 5.87 -23.04 -1.70
N ALA A 209 5.79 -22.30 -0.59
CA ALA A 209 5.57 -22.84 0.75
C ALA A 209 4.09 -23.02 1.08
#